data_AF-A0A2P4PS01-F1
#
_entry.id   AF-A0A2P4PS01-F1
#
_cell.length_a   1.000
_cell.length_b   1.000
_cell.length_c   1.000
_cell.angle_alpha   90.00
_cell.angle_beta   90.00
_cell.angle_gamma   90.00
#
_symmetry.space_group_name_H-M   'P 1'
#
loop_
_entity.id
_entity.type
_entity.pdbx_description
1 polymer ?
#
loop_
_entity_poly.entity_id
_entity_poly.type
_entity_poly.pdbx_seq_one_letter_code
_entity_poly.pdbx_strand_id
1 'polypeptide(L)'
;MGKNAKSKAKFICYYLLNTGEICGRRSTRPEGCRSHFKAKMRRPCSACRRPTKLVKPTGVDNGLCSYCNKSNYQIQHVNMLRDKAQMFDLYTSEIRLRGVALKGFAYSYLFSYIERAFVIALLLLMLVLSCYLCGMLLGGNLYIISCVHAPLCSADFVNIMFALENLASEQDKSHFFEHSEFVQNFVMSRICTVQIV
;
A
#
# COMPACT_ATOMS: atom_id res chain seq x y z
N MET A 1 -70.23 30.29 52.70
CA MET A 1 -69.11 29.31 52.75
C MET A 1 -69.49 28.08 51.92
N GLY A 2 -69.13 28.06 50.63
CA GLY A 2 -69.44 26.94 49.73
C GLY A 2 -68.47 25.79 49.94
N LYS A 3 -69.00 24.58 50.21
CA LYS A 3 -68.23 23.34 50.34
C LYS A 3 -67.53 23.05 49.01
N ASN A 4 -66.22 23.26 48.94
CA ASN A 4 -65.38 22.89 47.81
C ASN A 4 -65.42 21.36 47.64
N ALA A 5 -66.27 20.88 46.74
CA ALA A 5 -66.26 19.50 46.27
C ALA A 5 -64.90 19.22 45.62
N LYS A 6 -63.98 18.61 46.39
CA LYS A 6 -62.70 18.12 45.86
C LYS A 6 -63.04 17.07 44.80
N SER A 7 -62.90 17.43 43.53
CA SER A 7 -63.03 16.47 42.42
C SER A 7 -62.12 15.28 42.71
N LYS A 8 -62.71 14.09 42.77
CA LYS A 8 -61.97 12.85 43.04
C LYS A 8 -61.00 12.64 41.88
N ALA A 9 -59.72 12.93 42.10
CA ALA A 9 -58.71 12.70 41.10
C ALA A 9 -58.60 11.19 40.82
N LYS A 10 -58.85 10.80 39.57
CA LYS A 10 -58.93 9.40 39.14
C LYS A 10 -57.63 8.89 38.50
N PHE A 11 -56.75 9.81 38.06
CA PHE A 11 -55.55 9.48 37.30
C PHE A 11 -54.29 10.06 37.96
N ILE A 12 -53.15 9.44 37.67
CA ILE A 12 -51.81 9.90 38.07
C ILE A 12 -51.10 10.43 36.81
N CYS A 13 -50.40 11.56 36.93
CA CYS A 13 -49.65 12.13 35.82
C CYS A 13 -48.35 11.35 35.57
N TYR A 14 -48.30 10.62 34.45
CA TYR A 14 -47.13 9.85 33.99
C TYR A 14 -46.09 10.67 33.22
N TYR A 15 -46.12 12.00 33.30
CA TYR A 15 -45.16 12.83 32.57
C TYR A 15 -43.74 12.65 33.14
N LEU A 16 -42.77 12.35 32.28
CA LEU A 16 -41.36 12.19 32.66
C LEU A 16 -40.67 13.57 32.74
N LEU A 17 -40.20 13.93 33.93
CA LEU A 17 -39.43 15.16 34.17
C LEU A 17 -38.03 15.05 33.56
N ASN A 18 -37.33 16.18 33.44
CA ASN A 18 -35.93 16.18 32.96
C ASN A 18 -35.00 15.34 33.85
N THR A 19 -35.36 15.15 35.12
CA THR A 19 -34.66 14.28 36.08
C THR A 19 -34.83 12.79 35.79
N GLY A 20 -35.81 12.40 34.95
CA GLY A 20 -36.19 11.01 34.70
C GLY A 20 -37.27 10.49 35.64
N GLU A 21 -37.67 11.27 36.65
CA GLU A 21 -38.75 10.93 37.56
C GLU A 21 -40.12 11.17 36.93
N ILE A 22 -41.10 10.38 37.36
CA ILE A 22 -42.50 10.58 36.99
C ILE A 22 -43.08 11.71 37.83
N CYS A 23 -43.82 12.64 37.21
CA CYS A 23 -44.42 13.77 37.90
C CYS A 23 -45.32 13.38 39.09
N GLY A 24 -46.08 12.28 38.97
CA GLY A 24 -46.84 11.68 40.08
C GLY A 24 -48.03 12.50 40.58
N ARG A 25 -48.25 13.72 40.06
CA ARG A 25 -49.37 14.57 40.47
C ARG A 25 -50.71 13.96 40.09
N ARG A 26 -51.65 14.03 41.02
CA ARG A 26 -53.04 13.62 40.78
C ARG A 26 -53.67 14.48 39.68
N SER A 27 -54.40 13.84 38.77
CA SER A 27 -55.13 14.49 37.69
C SER A 27 -56.56 13.96 37.58
N THR A 28 -57.45 14.81 37.11
CA THR A 28 -58.80 14.42 36.68
C THR A 28 -58.81 13.89 35.25
N ARG A 29 -57.71 14.07 34.51
CA ARG A 29 -57.56 13.77 33.09
C ARG A 29 -56.53 12.65 32.86
N PRO A 30 -56.76 11.74 31.90
CA PRO A 30 -55.81 10.68 31.58
C PRO A 30 -54.53 11.21 30.89
N GLU A 31 -54.58 12.36 30.21
CA GLU A 31 -53.44 12.92 29.47
C GLU A 31 -52.35 13.49 30.38
N GLY A 32 -52.67 13.83 31.62
CA GLY A 32 -51.72 14.37 32.60
C GLY A 32 -52.30 15.48 33.47
N CYS A 33 -51.48 16.02 34.37
CA CYS A 33 -51.90 17.12 35.26
C CYS A 33 -52.06 18.44 34.48
N ARG A 34 -52.62 19.48 35.12
CA ARG A 34 -52.85 20.80 34.51
C ARG A 34 -51.61 21.43 33.87
N SER A 35 -50.41 21.11 34.37
CA SER A 35 -49.14 21.58 33.80
C SER A 35 -48.64 20.75 32.62
N HIS A 36 -49.06 19.50 32.50
CA HIS A 36 -48.50 18.52 31.55
C HIS A 36 -49.50 17.98 30.53
N PHE A 37 -50.79 18.32 30.60
CA PHE A 37 -51.81 17.80 29.68
C PHE A 37 -51.57 18.12 28.20
N LYS A 38 -50.80 19.17 27.89
CA LYS A 38 -50.37 19.51 26.51
C LYS A 38 -48.95 19.06 26.18
N ALA A 39 -48.24 18.47 27.15
CA ALA A 39 -46.86 18.11 26.95
C ALA A 39 -46.79 16.77 26.20
N LYS A 40 -46.04 16.73 25.08
CA LYS A 40 -45.77 15.47 24.37
C LYS A 40 -45.04 14.52 25.32
N MET A 41 -45.51 13.27 25.40
CA MET A 41 -44.80 12.22 26.13
C MET A 41 -43.36 12.12 25.62
N ARG A 42 -42.43 11.77 26.50
CA ARG A 42 -41.01 11.56 26.16
C ARG A 42 -40.70 10.08 26.29
N ARG A 43 -39.92 9.53 25.35
CA ARG A 43 -39.39 8.16 25.47
C ARG A 43 -38.02 8.20 26.14
N PRO A 44 -37.70 7.31 27.09
CA PRO A 44 -36.35 7.22 27.65
C PRO A 44 -35.36 6.75 26.57
N CYS A 45 -34.14 7.30 26.60
CA CYS A 45 -33.04 6.88 25.74
C CYS A 45 -32.62 5.44 26.07
N SER A 46 -32.38 4.60 25.06
CA SER A 46 -31.90 3.22 25.29
C SER A 46 -30.54 3.16 26.00
N ALA A 47 -29.62 4.06 25.65
CA ALA A 47 -28.26 4.07 26.21
C ALA A 47 -28.16 4.72 27.59
N CYS A 48 -28.74 5.92 27.76
CA CYS A 48 -28.56 6.71 28.98
C CYS A 48 -29.83 6.90 29.82
N ARG A 49 -30.95 6.28 29.40
CA ARG A 49 -32.29 6.37 30.04
C ARG A 49 -32.87 7.78 30.21
N ARG A 50 -32.17 8.82 29.75
CA ARG A 50 -32.66 10.20 29.78
C ARG A 50 -33.88 10.39 28.87
N PRO A 51 -34.90 11.15 29.28
CA PRO A 51 -36.07 11.41 28.45
C PRO A 51 -35.68 12.17 27.18
N THR A 52 -36.00 11.59 26.03
CA THR A 52 -35.76 12.16 24.72
C THR A 52 -36.95 12.98 24.25
N LYS A 53 -36.68 14.11 23.59
CA LYS A 53 -37.72 14.84 22.86
C LYS A 53 -38.12 13.97 21.67
N LEU A 54 -39.40 13.60 21.63
CA LEU A 54 -40.01 12.72 20.62
C LEU A 54 -40.11 13.35 19.21
N VAL A 55 -39.65 14.60 19.05
CA VAL A 55 -39.61 15.26 17.74
C VAL A 55 -38.28 14.93 17.08
N LYS A 56 -38.21 13.73 16.51
CA LYS A 56 -37.21 13.42 15.49
C LYS A 56 -37.91 13.35 14.14
N PRO A 57 -37.26 13.81 13.05
CA PRO A 57 -37.77 13.57 11.71
C PRO A 57 -37.82 12.06 11.45
N THR A 58 -38.89 11.62 10.80
CA THR A 58 -39.15 10.22 10.45
C THR A 58 -37.94 9.64 9.71
N GLY A 59 -37.32 8.59 10.27
CA GLY A 59 -36.10 7.96 9.72
C GLY A 59 -34.85 8.06 10.58
N VAL A 60 -34.83 8.88 11.65
CA VAL A 60 -33.69 9.03 12.59
C VAL A 60 -33.97 8.42 13.97
N ASP A 61 -34.97 7.54 14.05
CA ASP A 61 -35.49 6.98 15.31
C ASP A 61 -34.65 5.80 15.81
N ASN A 62 -33.37 6.05 16.07
CA ASN A 62 -32.44 5.07 16.64
C ASN A 62 -32.59 4.88 18.17
N GLY A 63 -33.68 5.35 18.78
CA GLY A 63 -33.94 5.24 20.23
C GLY A 63 -32.95 6.01 21.13
N LEU A 64 -31.98 6.72 20.55
CA LEU A 64 -30.95 7.46 21.27
C LEU A 64 -31.35 8.92 21.50
N CYS A 65 -30.93 9.49 22.63
CA CYS A 65 -31.04 10.93 22.84
C CYS A 65 -30.10 11.70 21.90
N SER A 66 -30.35 12.99 21.69
CA SER A 66 -29.49 13.83 20.84
C SER A 66 -28.02 13.80 21.26
N TYR A 67 -27.75 13.72 22.57
CA TYR A 67 -26.40 13.61 23.11
C TYR A 67 -25.73 12.28 22.72
N CYS A 68 -26.39 11.14 22.99
CA CYS A 68 -25.86 9.81 22.63
C CYS A 68 -25.77 9.62 21.10
N ASN A 69 -26.63 10.28 20.34
CA ASN A 69 -26.55 10.25 18.87
C ASN A 69 -25.31 11.00 18.38
N LYS A 70 -25.02 12.17 18.96
CA LYS A 70 -23.81 12.95 18.65
C LYS A 70 -22.54 12.15 19.01
N SER A 71 -22.49 11.52 20.17
CA SER A 71 -21.33 10.71 20.56
C SER A 71 -21.16 9.49 19.66
N ASN A 72 -22.25 8.83 19.27
CA ASN A 72 -22.19 7.69 18.35
C ASN A 72 -21.64 8.12 16.98
N TYR A 73 -22.13 9.23 16.41
CA TYR A 73 -21.60 9.78 15.17
C TYR A 73 -20.09 10.09 15.26
N GLN A 74 -19.65 10.68 16.38
CA GLN A 74 -18.22 10.96 16.59
C GLN A 74 -17.39 9.67 16.66
N ILE A 75 -17.86 8.65 17.37
CA ILE A 75 -17.18 7.35 17.45
C ILE A 75 -17.10 6.69 16.07
N GLN A 76 -18.20 6.67 15.32
CA GLN A 76 -18.23 6.14 13.95
C GLN A 76 -17.23 6.88 13.04
N HIS A 77 -17.19 8.21 13.13
CA HIS A 77 -16.27 9.01 12.34
C HIS A 77 -14.80 8.71 12.69
N VAL A 78 -14.47 8.60 13.98
CA VAL A 78 -13.11 8.24 14.43
C VAL A 78 -12.73 6.83 13.98
N ASN A 79 -13.65 5.87 14.06
CA ASN A 79 -13.41 4.50 13.57
C ASN A 79 -13.13 4.50 12.06
N MET A 80 -13.95 5.20 11.27
CA MET A 80 -13.70 5.36 9.83
C MET A 80 -12.32 5.98 9.53
N LEU A 81 -11.89 6.99 10.30
CA LEU A 81 -10.57 7.58 10.14
C LEU A 81 -9.45 6.58 10.49
N ARG A 82 -9.65 5.77 11.53
CA ARG A 82 -8.70 4.73 11.93
C ARG A 82 -8.57 3.64 10.86
N ASP A 83 -9.69 3.18 10.30
CA ASP A 83 -9.70 2.17 9.24
C ASP A 83 -8.97 2.67 7.98
N LYS A 84 -9.16 3.94 7.63
CA LYS A 84 -8.44 4.59 6.52
C LYS A 84 -6.93 4.67 6.78
N ALA A 85 -6.51 5.00 8.00
CA ALA A 85 -5.10 5.04 8.36
C ALA A 85 -4.46 3.64 8.25
N GLN A 86 -5.14 2.60 8.75
CA GLN A 86 -4.67 1.22 8.64
C GLN A 86 -4.49 0.75 7.19
N MET A 87 -5.44 1.08 6.31
CA MET A 87 -5.31 0.79 4.88
C MET A 87 -4.07 1.45 4.26
N PHE A 88 -3.80 2.71 4.64
CA PHE A 88 -2.64 3.43 4.14
C PHE A 88 -1.31 2.83 4.65
N ASP A 89 -1.27 2.40 5.92
CA ASP A 89 -0.11 1.73 6.51
C ASP A 89 0.18 0.40 5.81
N LEU A 90 -0.85 -0.41 5.54
CA LEU A 90 -0.74 -1.67 4.80
C LEU A 90 -0.16 -1.44 3.40
N TYR A 91 -0.73 -0.51 2.64
CA TYR A 91 -0.24 -0.15 1.31
C TYR A 91 1.22 0.33 1.34
N THR A 92 1.57 1.17 2.31
CA THR A 92 2.94 1.67 2.49
C THR A 92 3.91 0.53 2.81
N SER A 93 3.50 -0.41 3.65
CA SER A 93 4.32 -1.59 3.99
C SER A 93 4.58 -2.46 2.76
N GLU A 94 3.58 -2.64 1.90
CA GLU A 94 3.71 -3.42 0.66
C GLU A 94 4.68 -2.75 -0.32
N ILE A 95 4.58 -1.43 -0.54
CA ILE A 95 5.53 -0.69 -1.37
C ILE A 95 6.95 -0.81 -0.82
N ARG A 96 7.13 -0.71 0.50
CA ARG A 96 8.45 -0.85 1.13
C ARG A 96 9.03 -2.25 0.89
N LEU A 97 8.23 -3.30 1.03
CA LEU A 97 8.64 -4.67 0.76
C LEU A 97 9.05 -4.86 -0.71
N ARG A 98 8.25 -4.36 -1.65
CA ARG A 98 8.59 -4.39 -3.09
C ARG A 98 9.86 -3.60 -3.38
N GLY A 99 10.03 -2.43 -2.77
CA GLY A 99 11.24 -1.62 -2.90
C GLY A 99 12.50 -2.31 -2.34
N VAL A 100 12.38 -3.04 -1.23
CA VAL A 100 13.49 -3.86 -0.69
C VAL A 100 13.82 -5.01 -1.62
N ALA A 101 12.82 -5.70 -2.18
CA ALA A 101 13.04 -6.78 -3.14
C ALA A 101 13.77 -6.29 -4.40
N LEU A 102 13.33 -5.16 -4.98
CA LEU A 102 13.98 -4.55 -6.15
C LEU A 102 15.43 -4.15 -5.88
N LYS A 103 15.72 -3.61 -4.69
CA LYS A 103 17.10 -3.33 -4.27
C LYS A 103 17.91 -4.62 -4.16
N GLY A 104 17.35 -5.67 -3.57
CA GLY A 104 17.98 -6.99 -3.50
C GLY A 104 18.38 -7.53 -4.87
N PHE A 105 17.45 -7.47 -5.84
CA PHE A 105 17.71 -7.89 -7.22
C PHE A 105 18.80 -7.04 -7.90
N ALA A 106 18.78 -5.73 -7.71
CA ALA A 106 19.81 -4.84 -8.25
C ALA A 106 21.20 -5.17 -7.68
N TYR A 107 21.30 -5.42 -6.37
CA TYR A 107 22.57 -5.82 -5.75
C TYR A 107 23.06 -7.19 -6.23
N SER A 108 22.17 -8.18 -6.38
CA SER A 108 22.57 -9.48 -6.91
C SER A 108 23.07 -9.41 -8.36
N TYR A 109 22.44 -8.56 -9.19
CA TYR A 109 22.86 -8.36 -10.56
C TYR A 109 24.24 -7.66 -10.63
N LEU A 110 24.43 -6.62 -9.82
CA LEU A 110 25.69 -5.89 -9.76
C LEU A 110 26.84 -6.78 -9.27
N PHE A 111 26.57 -7.64 -8.27
CA PHE A 111 27.54 -8.60 -7.76
C PHE A 111 27.94 -9.62 -8.84
N SER A 112 26.97 -10.20 -9.57
CA SER A 112 27.21 -11.11 -10.69
C SER A 112 28.04 -10.46 -11.80
N TYR A 113 27.76 -9.20 -12.14
CA TYR A 113 28.52 -8.44 -13.14
C TYR A 113 29.99 -8.24 -12.71
N ILE A 114 30.22 -7.88 -11.44
CA ILE A 114 31.56 -7.69 -10.88
C ILE A 114 32.36 -9.01 -10.90
N GLU A 115 31.75 -10.13 -10.50
CA GLU A 115 32.42 -11.44 -10.54
C GLU A 115 32.82 -11.83 -11.97
N ARG A 116 31.92 -11.66 -12.94
CA ARG A 116 32.23 -11.94 -14.36
C ARG A 116 33.36 -11.04 -14.88
N ALA A 117 33.31 -9.74 -14.59
CA ALA A 117 34.34 -8.80 -14.99
C ALA A 117 35.72 -9.15 -14.38
N PHE A 118 35.73 -9.59 -13.11
CA PHE A 118 36.96 -10.02 -12.44
C PHE A 118 37.58 -11.27 -13.08
N VAL A 119 36.77 -12.27 -13.42
CA VAL A 119 37.23 -13.48 -14.12
C VAL A 119 37.82 -13.12 -15.49
N ILE A 120 37.15 -12.25 -16.26
CA ILE A 120 37.65 -11.78 -17.56
C ILE A 120 38.98 -11.04 -17.40
N ALA A 121 39.08 -10.14 -16.42
CA ALA A 121 40.32 -9.40 -16.16
C ALA A 121 41.49 -10.32 -15.78
N LEU A 122 41.25 -11.33 -14.95
CA LEU A 122 42.26 -12.34 -14.61
C LEU A 122 42.71 -13.15 -15.83
N LEU A 123 41.78 -13.57 -16.70
CA LEU A 123 42.12 -14.30 -17.92
C LEU A 123 42.99 -13.45 -18.86
N LEU A 124 42.64 -12.17 -19.06
CA LEU A 124 43.45 -11.24 -19.85
C LEU A 124 44.85 -11.04 -19.27
N LEU A 125 44.96 -10.91 -17.94
CA LEU A 125 46.24 -10.78 -17.26
C LEU A 125 47.11 -12.03 -17.46
N MET A 126 46.53 -13.22 -17.34
CA MET A 126 47.23 -14.49 -17.56
C MET A 126 47.75 -14.60 -19.01
N LEU A 127 46.96 -14.15 -19.99
CA LEU A 127 47.40 -14.09 -21.39
C LEU A 127 48.60 -13.16 -21.58
N VAL A 128 48.53 -11.94 -21.04
CA VAL A 128 49.64 -10.96 -21.13
C VAL A 128 50.91 -11.50 -20.47
N LEU A 129 50.79 -12.11 -19.29
CA LEU A 129 51.93 -12.72 -18.59
C LEU A 129 52.54 -13.87 -19.39
N SER A 130 51.71 -14.72 -20.00
CA SER A 130 52.20 -15.81 -20.84
C SER A 130 52.99 -15.28 -22.06
N CYS A 131 52.50 -14.21 -22.70
CA CYS A 131 53.20 -13.54 -23.78
C CYS A 131 54.51 -12.90 -23.32
N TYR A 132 54.53 -12.29 -22.14
CA TYR A 132 55.74 -11.68 -21.59
C TYR A 132 56.83 -12.72 -21.28
N LEU A 133 56.45 -13.82 -20.61
CA LEU A 133 57.36 -14.92 -20.27
C LEU A 133 57.94 -15.61 -21.51
N CYS A 134 57.11 -15.84 -22.54
CA CYS A 134 57.55 -16.45 -23.78
C CYS A 134 58.56 -15.54 -24.53
N GLY A 135 58.36 -14.21 -24.48
CA GLY A 135 59.31 -13.23 -25.02
C GLY A 135 60.66 -13.22 -24.31
N MET A 136 60.65 -13.38 -22.98
CA MET A 136 61.88 -13.50 -22.18
C MET A 136 62.65 -14.80 -22.47
N LEU A 137 61.94 -15.91 -22.76
CA LEU A 137 62.56 -17.22 -23.00
C LEU A 137 63.17 -17.39 -24.40
N LEU A 138 62.56 -16.80 -25.44
CA LEU A 138 62.97 -17.02 -26.84
C LEU A 138 64.08 -16.09 -27.35
N GLY A 139 64.58 -15.16 -26.52
CA GLY A 139 65.56 -14.15 -26.93
C GLY A 139 64.92 -13.09 -27.82
N GLY A 140 64.87 -11.84 -27.33
CA GLY A 140 63.98 -10.77 -27.82
C GLY A 140 64.00 -10.39 -29.30
N ASN A 141 64.89 -10.94 -30.13
CA ASN A 141 64.99 -10.63 -31.56
C ASN A 141 64.15 -11.51 -32.49
N LEU A 142 63.67 -12.69 -32.04
CA LEU A 142 62.77 -13.55 -32.84
C LEU A 142 61.29 -13.43 -32.45
N TYR A 143 60.99 -12.85 -31.28
CA TYR A 143 59.65 -12.86 -30.70
C TYR A 143 58.63 -11.96 -31.43
N ILE A 144 59.10 -10.85 -32.02
CA ILE A 144 58.24 -9.91 -32.75
C ILE A 144 57.62 -10.56 -34.01
N ILE A 145 58.29 -11.55 -34.61
CA ILE A 145 57.83 -12.20 -35.85
C ILE A 145 56.87 -13.36 -35.54
N SER A 146 57.07 -14.10 -34.45
CA SER A 146 56.18 -15.21 -34.05
C SER A 146 54.83 -14.76 -33.50
N CYS A 147 54.75 -13.61 -32.82
CA CYS A 147 53.47 -13.08 -32.30
C CYS A 147 52.54 -12.52 -33.39
N VAL A 148 53.09 -12.12 -34.54
CA VAL A 148 52.30 -11.63 -35.68
C VAL A 148 51.83 -12.79 -36.58
N HIS A 149 52.52 -13.94 -36.56
CA HIS A 149 52.25 -15.08 -37.44
C HIS A 149 51.81 -16.38 -36.75
N ALA A 150 51.51 -16.35 -35.46
CA ALA A 150 50.76 -17.42 -34.79
C ALA A 150 49.28 -17.01 -34.53
N PRO A 151 48.43 -16.88 -35.57
CA PRO A 151 46.99 -16.80 -35.40
C PRO A 151 46.37 -18.21 -35.17
N LEU A 152 47.15 -19.23 -34.83
CA LEU A 152 46.63 -20.51 -34.35
C LEU A 152 47.16 -20.65 -32.91
N CYS A 153 46.35 -20.34 -31.90
CA CYS A 153 45.00 -20.86 -31.69
C CYS A 153 43.87 -19.80 -31.72
N SER A 154 43.78 -18.95 -32.76
CA SER A 154 42.78 -17.85 -32.82
C SER A 154 41.35 -18.25 -33.18
N ALA A 155 41.13 -19.41 -33.82
CA ALA A 155 39.76 -19.87 -34.12
C ALA A 155 39.02 -20.26 -32.83
N ASP A 156 39.68 -20.94 -31.90
CA ASP A 156 39.10 -21.27 -30.59
C ASP A 156 38.92 -20.01 -29.74
N PHE A 157 39.85 -19.06 -29.78
CA PHE A 157 39.72 -17.83 -28.99
C PHE A 157 38.57 -16.93 -29.46
N VAL A 158 38.41 -16.76 -30.78
CA VAL A 158 37.27 -16.03 -31.35
C VAL A 158 35.97 -16.79 -31.10
N ASN A 159 35.95 -18.12 -31.21
CA ASN A 159 34.78 -18.93 -30.86
C ASN A 159 34.44 -18.86 -29.36
N ILE A 160 35.44 -18.78 -28.46
CA ILE A 160 35.24 -18.60 -27.02
C ILE A 160 34.71 -17.20 -26.72
N MET A 161 35.26 -16.16 -27.34
CA MET A 161 34.75 -14.78 -27.21
C MET A 161 33.32 -14.66 -27.74
N PHE A 162 33.03 -15.25 -28.90
CA PHE A 162 31.70 -15.24 -29.51
C PHE A 162 30.70 -16.12 -28.73
N ALA A 163 31.15 -17.24 -28.13
CA ALA A 163 30.32 -18.06 -27.24
C ALA A 163 30.04 -17.35 -25.90
N LEU A 164 31.01 -16.62 -25.34
CA LEU A 164 30.82 -15.79 -24.15
C LEU A 164 29.84 -14.63 -24.42
N GLU A 165 29.90 -14.02 -25.60
CA GLU A 165 28.99 -12.96 -26.03
C GLU A 165 27.55 -13.50 -26.27
N ASN A 166 27.42 -14.69 -26.86
CA ASN A 166 26.12 -15.35 -27.04
C ASN A 166 25.50 -15.84 -25.72
N LEU A 167 26.30 -16.38 -24.78
CA LEU A 167 25.83 -16.76 -23.44
C LEU A 167 25.35 -15.54 -22.62
N ALA A 168 25.95 -14.37 -22.83
CA ALA A 168 25.48 -13.12 -22.24
C ALA A 168 24.14 -12.66 -22.85
N SER A 169 23.95 -12.84 -24.16
CA SER A 169 22.73 -12.47 -24.91
C SER A 169 21.52 -13.36 -24.61
N GLU A 170 21.73 -14.63 -24.29
CA GLU A 170 20.63 -15.59 -24.09
C GLU A 170 20.02 -15.54 -22.68
N GLN A 171 20.79 -15.14 -21.66
CA GLN A 171 20.27 -14.96 -20.29
C GLN A 171 19.43 -13.68 -20.10
N ASP A 172 19.62 -12.64 -20.91
CA ASP A 172 18.81 -11.42 -20.83
C ASP A 172 17.40 -11.59 -21.42
N LYS A 173 17.16 -12.64 -22.23
CA LYS A 173 15.84 -12.88 -22.86
C LYS A 173 14.86 -13.63 -21.97
N SER A 174 15.32 -14.41 -21.00
CA SER A 174 14.44 -15.28 -20.20
C SER A 174 13.79 -14.61 -18.98
N HIS A 175 14.14 -13.37 -18.65
CA HIS A 175 13.53 -12.65 -17.51
C HIS A 175 12.80 -11.34 -17.88
N PHE A 176 12.68 -11.05 -19.19
CA PHE A 176 12.04 -9.86 -19.74
C PHE A 176 10.65 -10.12 -20.36
N PHE A 177 9.93 -11.14 -19.88
CA PHE A 177 8.52 -11.33 -20.24
C PHE A 177 7.63 -10.58 -19.24
N GLU A 178 7.55 -9.24 -19.35
CA GLU A 178 6.33 -8.46 -18.99
C GLU A 178 6.38 -6.96 -19.34
N HIS A 179 7.47 -6.40 -19.92
CA HIS A 179 7.54 -4.94 -20.19
C HIS A 179 8.09 -4.54 -21.58
N SER A 180 7.87 -5.34 -22.63
CA SER A 180 8.58 -5.18 -23.92
C SER A 180 7.93 -4.32 -25.02
N GLU A 181 6.87 -3.54 -24.79
CA GLU A 181 6.29 -2.73 -25.88
C GLU A 181 6.98 -1.37 -26.14
N PHE A 182 7.85 -0.89 -25.24
CA PHE A 182 8.41 0.47 -25.38
C PHE A 182 9.81 0.53 -26.03
N VAL A 183 10.59 -0.55 -26.00
CA VAL A 183 12.02 -0.52 -26.40
C VAL A 183 12.24 -0.92 -27.86
N GLN A 184 11.31 -1.64 -28.49
CA GLN A 184 11.44 -2.09 -29.88
C GLN A 184 11.48 -0.95 -30.91
N ASN A 185 10.95 0.23 -30.58
CA ASN A 185 10.90 1.36 -31.52
C ASN A 185 12.18 2.20 -31.58
N PHE A 186 13.14 2.02 -30.66
CA PHE A 186 14.35 2.86 -30.63
C PHE A 186 15.58 2.22 -31.33
N VAL A 187 15.64 0.89 -31.40
CA VAL A 187 16.83 0.19 -31.92
C VAL A 187 16.76 -0.09 -33.43
N MET A 188 15.55 -0.15 -34.02
CA MET A 188 15.39 -0.37 -35.46
C MET A 188 15.77 0.83 -36.36
N SER A 189 16.12 1.99 -35.80
CA SER A 189 16.49 3.17 -36.59
C SER A 189 18.00 3.35 -36.83
N ARG A 190 18.90 2.52 -36.26
CA ARG A 190 20.36 2.75 -36.35
C ARG A 190 21.17 1.72 -37.11
N ILE A 191 20.55 0.69 -37.69
CA ILE A 191 21.28 -0.39 -38.38
C ILE A 191 21.20 -0.31 -39.93
N CYS A 192 20.43 0.61 -40.51
CA CYS A 192 20.24 0.65 -41.97
C CYS A 192 21.10 1.62 -42.79
N THR A 193 22.18 2.21 -42.27
CA THR A 193 22.96 3.19 -43.06
C THR A 193 24.49 3.07 -42.95
N VAL A 194 25.04 1.84 -42.91
CA VAL A 194 26.44 1.64 -43.31
C VAL A 194 26.59 0.31 -44.04
N GLN A 195 26.32 0.33 -45.35
CA GLN A 195 27.05 -0.37 -46.43
C GLN A 195 26.12 -0.53 -47.64
N ILE A 196 26.41 0.16 -48.74
CA ILE A 196 26.67 -0.42 -50.07
C ILE A 196 27.06 0.73 -51.03
N VAL A 197 28.23 0.51 -51.67
CA VAL A 197 29.03 1.29 -52.63
C VAL A 197 29.90 2.41 -52.07
#